data_AF-A0A7C6L7Z6-F1
#
_entry.id   AF-A0A7C6L7Z6-F1
#
_cell.length_a   1.000
_cell.length_b   1.000
_cell.length_c   1.000
_cell.angle_alpha   90.00
_cell.angle_beta   90.00
_cell.angle_gamma   90.00
#
_symmetry.space_group_name_H-M   'P 1'
#
loop_
_entity.id
_entity.type
_entity.pdbx_description
1 polymer ?
#
loop_
_entity_poly.entity_id
_entity_poly.type
_entity_poly.pdbx_seq_one_letter_code
_entity_poly.pdbx_strand_id
1 'polypeptide(L)'
;MDFEVYCDESGLEALANKKAHLYPAIGGIWIKTSERYRLKTDLSGIKFKHNIKGEFKWNKVSPAYYEFYKEVIDYFFASDYIRFRVILIEADKTNEIKFHKGDKELEFYKFYYQLLHHWIFDFNTYNIFVDLKKNRNKGRLNELCKILNNANLSSEIHQVQGLPSEQSLGIQLADLLTGLVGAKFNKEITGVAKKNLIQHVERIHLKKEIAHTPKFEEKMNVFVINLSGGW
;
A
#
# COMPACT_ATOMS: atom_id res chain seq x y z
N MET A 1 1.02 16.11 -15.12
CA MET A 1 1.64 16.48 -13.83
C MET A 1 2.58 15.37 -13.38
N ASP A 2 3.52 15.65 -12.47
CA ASP A 2 4.42 14.64 -11.92
C ASP A 2 3.89 14.08 -10.60
N PHE A 3 3.83 12.76 -10.51
CA PHE A 3 3.38 12.02 -9.35
C PHE A 3 4.45 11.06 -8.83
N GLU A 4 4.36 10.81 -7.53
CA GLU A 4 5.11 9.78 -6.85
C GLU A 4 4.18 8.79 -6.20
N VAL A 5 4.55 7.53 -6.33
CA VAL A 5 3.83 6.41 -5.75
C VAL A 5 4.77 5.65 -4.84
N TYR A 6 4.42 5.50 -3.56
CA TYR A 6 5.19 4.76 -2.58
C TYR A 6 4.42 3.52 -2.16
N CYS A 7 4.99 2.34 -2.34
CA CYS A 7 4.30 1.09 -2.13
C CYS A 7 5.01 0.19 -1.11
N ASP A 8 4.19 -0.58 -0.40
CA ASP A 8 4.61 -1.65 0.49
C ASP A 8 3.55 -2.76 0.53
N GLU A 9 3.94 -3.95 1.00
CA GLU A 9 3.09 -5.14 0.95
C GLU A 9 3.09 -5.92 2.26
N SER A 10 1.90 -6.43 2.64
CA SER A 10 1.67 -7.18 3.86
C SER A 10 1.13 -8.57 3.58
N GLY A 11 1.68 -9.59 4.24
CA GLY A 11 1.17 -10.96 4.22
C GLY A 11 1.42 -11.72 2.91
N LEU A 12 2.44 -11.35 2.13
CA LEU A 12 2.75 -11.97 0.83
C LEU A 12 3.08 -13.47 0.92
N GLU A 13 3.52 -13.95 2.07
CA GLU A 13 3.69 -15.36 2.37
C GLU A 13 2.43 -16.19 2.13
N ALA A 14 1.25 -15.57 2.18
CA ALA A 14 -0.02 -16.21 1.88
C ALA A 14 -0.16 -16.68 0.42
N LEU A 15 0.58 -16.06 -0.51
CA LEU A 15 0.65 -16.51 -1.89
C LEU A 15 1.42 -17.85 -2.00
N ALA A 16 2.35 -18.12 -1.08
CA ALA A 16 3.09 -19.39 -1.03
C ALA A 16 2.46 -20.42 -0.08
N ASN A 17 1.84 -19.94 1.00
CA ASN A 17 1.17 -20.74 2.02
C ASN A 17 -0.20 -20.13 2.33
N LYS A 18 -1.25 -20.62 1.65
CA LYS A 18 -2.62 -20.09 1.76
C LYS A 18 -3.19 -20.08 3.19
N LYS A 19 -2.60 -20.84 4.12
CA LYS A 19 -2.99 -20.83 5.54
C LYS A 19 -2.36 -19.71 6.37
N ALA A 20 -1.40 -18.97 5.81
CA ALA A 20 -0.72 -17.91 6.53
C ALA A 20 -1.65 -16.71 6.77
N HIS A 21 -2.31 -16.24 5.70
CA HIS A 21 -3.30 -15.16 5.74
C HIS A 21 -4.39 -15.40 4.68
N LEU A 22 -5.60 -14.92 4.95
CA LEU A 22 -6.71 -14.96 4.00
C LEU A 22 -6.54 -13.93 2.88
N TYR A 23 -6.00 -12.75 3.22
CA TYR A 23 -5.85 -11.59 2.35
C TYR A 23 -4.43 -11.02 2.39
N PRO A 24 -3.52 -11.48 1.51
CA PRO A 24 -2.36 -10.69 1.13
C PRO A 24 -2.78 -9.32 0.60
N ALA A 25 -2.02 -8.30 0.97
CA ALA A 25 -2.31 -6.91 0.67
C ALA A 25 -1.11 -6.22 0.01
N ILE A 26 -1.36 -5.43 -1.03
CA ILE A 26 -0.37 -4.53 -1.65
C ILE A 26 -0.97 -3.13 -1.61
N GLY A 27 -0.29 -2.19 -0.97
CA GLY A 27 -0.77 -0.82 -0.86
C GLY A 27 0.19 0.19 -1.46
N GLY A 28 -0.35 1.37 -1.75
CA GLY A 28 0.42 2.49 -2.26
C GLY A 28 -0.14 3.84 -1.86
N ILE A 29 0.75 4.80 -1.70
CA ILE A 29 0.48 6.21 -1.45
C ILE A 29 0.81 7.01 -2.72
N TRP A 30 -0.16 7.77 -3.22
CA TRP A 30 0.01 8.71 -4.34
C TRP A 30 0.09 10.13 -3.82
N ILE A 31 1.10 10.87 -4.26
CA ILE A 31 1.24 12.31 -4.06
C ILE A 31 1.71 12.97 -5.36
N LYS A 32 1.45 14.27 -5.51
CA LYS A 32 2.19 15.07 -6.51
C LYS A 32 3.65 15.17 -6.07
N THR A 33 4.58 15.16 -7.03
CA THR A 33 6.02 15.32 -6.75
C THR A 33 6.32 16.63 -5.98
N SER A 34 5.56 17.70 -6.25
CA SER A 34 5.68 18.97 -5.52
C SER A 34 5.41 18.85 -4.01
N GLU A 35 4.62 17.88 -3.58
CA GLU A 35 4.25 17.68 -2.17
C GLU A 35 5.23 16.77 -1.40
N ARG A 36 6.26 16.23 -2.08
CA ARG A 36 7.25 15.34 -1.45
C ARG A 36 7.90 15.96 -0.21
N TYR A 37 8.29 17.23 -0.31
CA TYR A 37 8.94 17.93 0.80
C TYR A 37 8.00 18.15 1.98
N ARG A 38 6.73 18.46 1.70
CA ARG A 38 5.69 18.61 2.71
C ARG A 38 5.44 17.29 3.44
N LEU A 39 5.23 16.20 2.70
CA LEU A 39 5.07 14.86 3.26
C LEU A 39 6.22 14.50 4.21
N LYS A 40 7.45 14.75 3.76
CA LYS A 40 8.66 14.46 4.54
C LYS A 40 8.74 15.31 5.80
N THR A 41 8.51 16.61 5.67
CA THR A 41 8.61 17.57 6.79
C THR A 41 7.56 17.27 7.86
N ASP A 42 6.31 17.07 7.46
CA ASP A 42 5.20 16.86 8.39
C ASP A 42 5.36 15.54 9.16
N LEU A 43 5.62 14.43 8.44
CA LEU A 43 5.87 13.13 9.08
C LEU A 43 7.12 13.13 9.97
N SER A 44 8.18 13.87 9.58
CA SER A 44 9.37 14.02 10.43
C SER A 44 9.07 14.83 11.68
N GLY A 45 8.23 15.86 11.57
CA GLY A 45 7.73 16.65 12.70
C GLY A 45 6.96 15.79 13.70
N ILE A 46 6.06 14.92 13.22
CA ILE A 46 5.32 13.97 14.07
C ILE A 46 6.29 13.00 14.77
N LYS A 47 7.28 12.44 14.04
CA LYS A 47 8.31 11.59 14.63
C LYS A 47 9.10 12.32 15.72
N PHE A 48 9.52 13.56 15.46
CA PHE A 48 10.26 14.36 16.43
C PHE A 48 9.44 14.63 17.69
N LYS A 49 8.17 15.04 17.54
CA LYS A 49 7.23 15.30 18.64
C LYS A 49 7.06 14.10 19.57
N HIS A 50 7.05 12.88 19.01
CA HIS A 50 6.90 11.64 19.77
C HIS A 50 8.22 10.94 20.08
N ASN A 51 9.37 11.59 19.85
CA ASN A 51 10.71 11.04 20.07
C ASN A 51 10.98 9.70 19.33
N ILE A 52 10.41 9.54 18.13
CA ILE A 52 10.59 8.37 17.28
C ILE A 52 11.81 8.56 16.38
N LYS A 53 12.89 7.86 16.69
CA LYS A 53 14.16 7.90 15.91
C LYS A 53 14.21 6.87 14.79
N GLY A 54 13.55 5.72 14.98
CA GLY A 54 13.52 4.63 14.02
C GLY A 54 12.43 4.78 12.97
N GLU A 55 12.38 3.83 12.06
CA GLU A 55 11.26 3.61 11.17
C GLU A 55 9.99 3.22 11.94
N PHE A 56 8.84 3.71 11.48
CA PHE A 56 7.53 3.25 11.95
C PHE A 56 6.92 2.25 10.97
N LYS A 57 6.27 1.21 11.50
CA LYS A 57 5.63 0.11 10.75
C LYS A 57 4.39 -0.37 11.48
N TRP A 58 3.44 -0.99 10.78
CA TRP A 58 2.27 -1.61 11.40
C TRP A 58 2.64 -2.63 12.48
N ASN A 59 3.69 -3.43 12.27
CA ASN A 59 4.15 -4.42 13.25
C ASN A 59 4.74 -3.80 14.53
N LYS A 60 5.15 -2.53 14.51
CA LYS A 60 5.68 -1.77 15.65
C LYS A 60 4.60 -1.02 16.43
N VAL A 61 3.33 -1.12 16.03
CA VAL A 61 2.20 -0.56 16.78
C VAL A 61 2.08 -1.27 18.12
N SER A 62 2.21 -0.50 19.20
CA SER A 62 2.09 -0.97 20.59
C SER A 62 1.44 0.11 21.45
N PRO A 63 0.97 -0.21 22.67
CA PRO A 63 0.37 0.78 23.57
C PRO A 63 1.29 1.98 23.85
N ALA A 64 2.60 1.76 23.96
CA ALA A 64 3.58 2.81 24.24
C ALA A 64 3.72 3.83 23.10
N TYR A 65 3.42 3.43 21.86
CA TYR A 65 3.53 4.29 20.67
C TYR A 65 2.17 4.65 20.08
N TYR A 66 1.07 4.36 20.77
CA TYR A 66 -0.28 4.54 20.23
C TYR A 66 -0.55 5.96 19.76
N GLU A 67 -0.23 6.97 20.58
CA GLU A 67 -0.47 8.39 20.24
C GLU A 67 0.30 8.83 18.99
N PHE A 68 1.52 8.32 18.80
CA PHE A 68 2.30 8.56 17.59
C PHE A 68 1.60 8.02 16.35
N TYR A 69 1.20 6.74 16.36
CA TYR A 69 0.54 6.12 15.20
C TYR A 69 -0.84 6.73 14.93
N LYS A 70 -1.56 7.12 15.98
CA LYS A 70 -2.82 7.85 15.88
C LYS A 70 -2.61 9.18 15.17
N GLU A 71 -1.58 9.95 15.54
CA GLU A 71 -1.27 11.24 14.90
C GLU A 71 -0.82 11.09 13.44
N VAL A 72 -0.07 10.03 13.10
CA VAL A 72 0.26 9.71 11.69
C VAL A 72 -1.00 9.42 10.87
N ILE A 73 -1.96 8.68 11.42
CA ILE A 73 -3.25 8.40 10.77
C ILE A 73 -4.08 9.67 10.64
N ASP A 74 -4.17 10.48 11.70
CA ASP A 74 -4.88 11.76 11.68
C ASP A 74 -4.31 12.70 10.61
N TYR A 75 -2.99 12.78 10.54
CA TYR A 75 -2.28 13.52 9.51
C TYR A 75 -2.59 13.02 8.10
N PHE A 76 -2.59 11.69 7.89
CA PHE A 76 -2.98 11.12 6.61
C PHE A 76 -4.38 11.59 6.23
N PHE A 77 -5.38 11.41 7.09
CA PHE A 77 -6.76 11.80 6.77
C PHE A 77 -6.95 13.30 6.58
N ALA A 78 -6.20 14.14 7.31
CA ALA A 78 -6.23 15.59 7.17
C ALA A 78 -5.53 16.12 5.90
N SER A 79 -4.67 15.31 5.26
CA SER A 79 -3.87 15.72 4.10
C SER A 79 -4.57 15.40 2.78
N ASP A 80 -5.34 16.33 2.23
CA ASP A 80 -6.06 16.19 0.95
C ASP A 80 -5.17 15.76 -0.25
N TYR A 81 -3.90 16.13 -0.23
CA TYR A 81 -2.93 15.83 -1.28
C TYR A 81 -2.37 14.39 -1.26
N ILE A 82 -2.68 13.61 -0.22
CA ILE A 82 -2.24 12.22 -0.07
C ILE A 82 -3.41 11.28 -0.35
N ARG A 83 -3.24 10.41 -1.34
CA ARG A 83 -4.21 9.35 -1.65
C ARG A 83 -3.63 7.99 -1.33
N PHE A 84 -4.44 7.09 -0.80
CA PHE A 84 -4.03 5.72 -0.50
C PHE A 84 -4.93 4.72 -1.24
N ARG A 85 -4.30 3.69 -1.78
CA ARG A 85 -5.00 2.51 -2.30
C ARG A 85 -4.35 1.24 -1.81
N VAL A 86 -5.16 0.25 -1.49
CA VAL A 86 -4.73 -1.12 -1.22
C VAL A 86 -5.56 -2.10 -2.04
N ILE A 87 -4.90 -3.09 -2.63
CA ILE A 87 -5.53 -4.27 -3.20
C ILE A 87 -5.45 -5.42 -2.19
N LEU A 88 -6.58 -6.08 -1.95
CA LEU A 88 -6.71 -7.27 -1.12
C LEU A 88 -7.01 -8.46 -2.00
N ILE A 89 -6.19 -9.51 -1.88
CA ILE A 89 -6.23 -10.69 -2.75
C ILE A 89 -6.69 -11.87 -1.90
N GLU A 90 -7.79 -12.53 -2.26
CA GLU A 90 -8.21 -13.75 -1.57
C GLU A 90 -7.25 -14.91 -1.91
N ALA A 91 -6.37 -15.28 -0.99
CA ALA A 91 -5.30 -16.26 -1.21
C ALA A 91 -5.83 -17.62 -1.71
N ASP A 92 -6.96 -18.07 -1.18
CA ASP A 92 -7.56 -19.34 -1.58
C ASP A 92 -8.06 -19.34 -3.03
N LYS A 93 -8.43 -18.17 -3.56
CA LYS A 93 -8.92 -18.03 -4.94
C LYS A 93 -7.80 -17.85 -5.97
N THR A 94 -6.55 -17.70 -5.56
CA THR A 94 -5.44 -17.62 -6.52
C THR A 94 -5.08 -19.00 -7.10
N ASN A 95 -4.70 -19.02 -8.37
CA ASN A 95 -4.29 -20.23 -9.09
C ASN A 95 -2.97 -19.99 -9.84
N GLU A 96 -1.87 -20.15 -9.10
CA GLU A 96 -0.48 -20.02 -9.54
C GLU A 96 -0.18 -20.77 -10.85
N ILE A 97 -0.63 -22.03 -10.94
CA ILE A 97 -0.32 -22.91 -12.06
C ILE A 97 -1.02 -22.42 -13.33
N LYS A 98 -2.31 -22.10 -13.24
CA LYS A 98 -3.13 -21.74 -14.40
C LYS A 98 -2.81 -20.36 -14.95
N PHE A 99 -2.58 -19.37 -14.09
CA PHE A 99 -2.48 -17.97 -14.51
C PHE A 99 -1.06 -17.40 -14.43
N HIS A 100 -0.15 -18.08 -13.75
CA HIS A 100 1.18 -17.54 -13.43
C HIS A 100 2.31 -18.47 -13.86
N LYS A 101 2.03 -19.55 -14.60
CA LYS A 101 3.02 -20.52 -15.10
C LYS A 101 3.88 -21.13 -13.97
N GLY A 102 3.37 -21.21 -12.75
CA GLY A 102 4.13 -21.66 -11.58
C GLY A 102 5.17 -20.66 -11.07
N ASP A 103 5.05 -19.38 -11.44
CA ASP A 103 5.95 -18.30 -11.04
C ASP A 103 5.26 -17.34 -10.06
N LYS A 104 5.54 -17.53 -8.77
CA LYS A 104 5.01 -16.70 -7.66
C LYS A 104 5.44 -15.24 -7.73
N GLU A 105 6.64 -14.98 -8.24
CA GLU A 105 7.12 -13.60 -8.41
C GLU A 105 6.30 -12.91 -9.51
N LEU A 106 5.98 -13.62 -10.59
CA LEU A 106 5.08 -13.12 -11.63
C LEU A 106 3.64 -12.94 -11.12
N GLU A 107 3.12 -13.83 -10.28
CA GLU A 107 1.83 -13.67 -9.60
C GLU A 107 1.76 -12.37 -8.80
N PHE A 108 2.76 -12.13 -7.97
CA PHE A 108 2.90 -10.90 -7.20
C PHE A 108 2.91 -9.65 -8.08
N TYR A 109 3.75 -9.60 -9.12
CA TYR A 109 3.86 -8.42 -9.98
C TYR A 109 2.60 -8.17 -10.83
N LYS A 110 1.79 -9.20 -11.11
CA LYS A 110 0.48 -9.02 -11.75
C LYS A 110 -0.54 -8.33 -10.82
N PHE A 111 -0.52 -8.63 -9.52
CA PHE A 111 -1.38 -7.90 -8.57
C PHE A 111 -0.89 -6.47 -8.35
N TYR A 112 0.43 -6.26 -8.37
CA TYR A 112 1.02 -4.91 -8.39
C TYR A 112 0.53 -4.10 -9.59
N TYR A 113 0.52 -4.72 -10.78
CA TYR A 113 -0.04 -4.09 -11.97
C TYR A 113 -1.51 -3.69 -11.77
N GLN A 114 -2.34 -4.54 -11.15
CA GLN A 114 -3.75 -4.21 -10.87
C GLN A 114 -3.90 -3.05 -9.87
N LEU A 115 -3.03 -2.97 -8.87
CA LEU A 115 -3.00 -1.83 -7.95
C LEU A 115 -2.70 -0.52 -8.69
N LEU A 116 -1.65 -0.52 -9.52
CA LEU A 116 -1.11 0.68 -10.14
C LEU A 116 -1.92 1.14 -11.35
N HIS A 117 -2.13 0.25 -12.34
CA HIS A 117 -2.74 0.61 -13.63
C HIS A 117 -4.09 1.29 -13.49
N HIS A 118 -4.95 0.80 -12.60
CA HIS A 118 -6.30 1.36 -12.44
C HIS A 118 -6.33 2.74 -11.78
N TRP A 119 -5.20 3.22 -11.26
CA TRP A 119 -5.01 4.51 -10.58
C TRP A 119 -3.93 5.38 -11.24
N ILE A 120 -3.50 5.00 -12.44
CA ILE A 120 -2.76 5.89 -13.34
C ILE A 120 -3.80 6.69 -14.14
N PHE A 121 -3.63 8.01 -14.14
CA PHE A 121 -4.49 8.95 -14.86
C PHE A 121 -3.76 9.48 -16.09
N ASP A 122 -4.52 9.75 -17.15
CA ASP A 122 -4.02 10.25 -18.43
C ASP A 122 -3.25 11.57 -18.28
N PHE A 123 -2.26 11.78 -19.16
CA PHE A 123 -1.47 13.01 -19.28
C PHE A 123 -0.64 13.34 -18.04
N ASN A 124 -0.13 12.32 -17.36
CA ASN A 124 0.72 12.44 -16.19
C ASN A 124 1.98 11.58 -16.27
N THR A 125 2.97 11.94 -15.46
CA THR A 125 4.23 11.22 -15.32
C THR A 125 4.36 10.67 -13.91
N TYR A 126 4.78 9.42 -13.78
CA TYR A 126 4.82 8.70 -12.50
C TYR A 126 6.23 8.17 -12.19
N ASN A 127 6.68 8.43 -10.96
CA ASN A 127 7.82 7.75 -10.35
C ASN A 127 7.30 6.81 -9.27
N ILE A 128 7.54 5.51 -9.42
CA ILE A 128 7.02 4.48 -8.53
C ILE A 128 8.16 3.89 -7.70
N PHE A 129 7.98 3.89 -6.39
CA PHE A 129 8.94 3.43 -5.41
C PHE A 129 8.33 2.29 -4.62
N VAL A 130 8.98 1.12 -4.66
CA VAL A 130 8.58 -0.08 -3.92
C VAL A 130 9.56 -0.32 -2.78
N ASP A 131 9.12 -0.93 -1.67
CA ASP A 131 10.06 -1.36 -0.62
C ASP A 131 11.10 -2.31 -1.21
N LEU A 132 12.38 -2.03 -0.94
CA LEU A 132 13.49 -2.77 -1.53
C LEU A 132 13.54 -4.20 -0.96
N LYS A 133 12.99 -5.14 -1.71
CA LYS A 133 13.10 -6.59 -1.44
C LYS A 133 14.19 -7.23 -2.29
N LYS A 134 14.78 -8.31 -1.78
CA LYS A 134 15.66 -9.18 -2.58
C LYS A 134 14.83 -9.94 -3.60
N ASN A 135 14.61 -9.34 -4.77
CA ASN A 135 13.98 -10.01 -5.90
C ASN A 135 14.88 -11.13 -6.43
N ARG A 136 14.27 -12.26 -6.82
CA ARG A 136 15.01 -13.35 -7.48
C ARG A 136 15.41 -12.91 -8.90
N ASN A 137 14.54 -12.17 -9.57
CA ASN A 137 14.82 -11.57 -10.87
C ASN A 137 14.95 -10.04 -10.75
N LYS A 138 16.19 -9.55 -10.91
CA LYS A 138 16.49 -8.11 -10.86
C LYS A 138 15.79 -7.28 -11.94
N GLY A 139 15.32 -7.91 -13.02
CA GLY A 139 14.63 -7.25 -14.14
C GLY A 139 13.13 -7.00 -13.93
N ARG A 140 12.52 -7.49 -12.83
CA ARG A 140 11.07 -7.41 -12.62
C ARG A 140 10.52 -6.00 -12.52
N LEU A 141 11.25 -5.09 -11.86
CA LEU A 141 10.81 -3.70 -11.75
C LEU A 141 10.82 -3.01 -13.11
N ASN A 142 11.84 -3.30 -13.94
CA ASN A 142 11.90 -2.81 -15.31
C ASN A 142 10.78 -3.41 -16.19
N GLU A 143 10.48 -4.70 -16.00
CA GLU A 143 9.36 -5.37 -16.67
C GLU A 143 8.01 -4.74 -16.27
N LEU A 144 7.79 -4.49 -14.98
CA LEU A 144 6.59 -3.80 -14.48
C LEU A 144 6.49 -2.38 -15.06
N CYS A 145 7.59 -1.62 -15.06
CA CYS A 145 7.67 -0.28 -15.66
C CYS A 145 7.26 -0.31 -17.14
N LYS A 146 7.83 -1.25 -17.91
CA LYS A 146 7.52 -1.43 -19.33
C LYS A 146 6.05 -1.77 -19.57
N ILE A 147 5.50 -2.72 -18.80
CA ILE A 147 4.11 -3.15 -18.95
C ILE A 147 3.15 -2.02 -18.59
N LEU A 148 3.43 -1.25 -17.54
CA LEU A 148 2.60 -0.10 -17.17
C LEU A 148 2.65 1.00 -18.24
N ASN A 149 3.81 1.33 -18.79
CA ASN A 149 3.89 2.27 -19.92
C ASN A 149 3.06 1.79 -21.12
N ASN A 150 3.19 0.51 -21.50
CA ASN A 150 2.43 -0.04 -22.62
C ASN A 150 0.91 -0.01 -22.40
N ALA A 151 0.46 -0.10 -21.15
CA ALA A 151 -0.96 -0.08 -20.80
C ALA A 151 -1.56 1.32 -20.65
N ASN A 152 -0.75 2.37 -20.53
CA ASN A 152 -1.19 3.75 -20.28
C ASN A 152 -0.62 4.69 -21.35
N LEU A 153 -1.17 4.64 -22.57
CA LEU A 153 -0.63 5.33 -23.76
C LEU A 153 -0.54 6.86 -23.65
N SER A 154 -1.34 7.44 -22.77
CA SER A 154 -1.49 8.88 -22.52
C SER A 154 -0.58 9.38 -21.39
N SER A 155 0.10 8.49 -20.67
CA SER A 155 0.88 8.80 -19.47
C SER A 155 2.23 8.09 -19.50
N GLU A 156 3.19 8.66 -18.76
CA GLU A 156 4.54 8.13 -18.70
C GLU A 156 4.81 7.52 -17.32
N ILE A 157 5.26 6.28 -17.28
CA ILE A 157 5.82 5.68 -16.07
C ILE A 157 7.33 5.77 -16.18
N HIS A 158 7.87 6.88 -15.70
CA HIS A 158 9.28 7.23 -15.86
C HIS A 158 10.20 6.18 -15.20
N GLN A 159 9.82 5.67 -14.02
CA GLN A 159 10.56 4.60 -13.36
C GLN A 159 9.71 3.80 -12.37
N VAL A 160 10.14 2.55 -12.15
CA VAL A 160 9.79 1.72 -11.01
C VAL A 160 11.08 1.28 -10.35
N GLN A 161 11.32 1.69 -9.09
CA GLN A 161 12.55 1.39 -8.38
C GLN A 161 12.31 0.93 -6.94
N GLY A 162 13.21 0.10 -6.43
CA GLY A 162 13.23 -0.28 -5.02
C GLY A 162 13.95 0.77 -4.18
N LEU A 163 13.36 1.19 -3.06
CA LEU A 163 14.01 2.06 -2.08
C LEU A 163 14.03 1.39 -0.70
N PRO A 164 15.10 1.56 0.10
CA PRO A 164 15.10 1.14 1.49
C PRO A 164 13.98 1.87 2.27
N SER A 165 13.08 1.12 2.92
CA SER A 165 11.95 1.69 3.66
C SER A 165 12.36 2.65 4.78
N GLU A 166 13.52 2.45 5.41
CA GLU A 166 14.13 3.38 6.37
C GLU A 166 14.40 4.80 5.80
N GLN A 167 14.59 4.92 4.49
CA GLN A 167 14.89 6.17 3.79
C GLN A 167 13.64 6.87 3.23
N SER A 168 12.47 6.23 3.30
CA SER A 168 11.23 6.75 2.71
C SER A 168 10.07 6.76 3.69
N LEU A 169 9.68 7.96 4.15
CA LEU A 169 8.50 8.15 4.99
C LEU A 169 7.19 7.84 4.22
N GLY A 170 7.19 7.94 2.89
CA GLY A 170 6.08 7.52 2.06
C GLY A 170 5.87 6.00 2.08
N ILE A 171 6.96 5.22 2.03
CA ILE A 171 6.90 3.75 2.15
C ILE A 171 6.47 3.35 3.58
N GLN A 172 6.96 4.03 4.61
CA GLN A 172 6.54 3.79 6.00
C GLN A 172 5.04 4.07 6.21
N LEU A 173 4.52 5.13 5.58
CA LEU A 173 3.08 5.42 5.59
C LEU A 173 2.28 4.34 4.84
N ALA A 174 2.78 3.88 3.69
CA ALA A 174 2.18 2.78 2.95
C ALA A 174 2.14 1.48 3.76
N ASP A 175 3.24 1.10 4.44
CA ASP A 175 3.31 -0.07 5.35
C ASP A 175 2.23 0.03 6.45
N LEU A 176 2.16 1.18 7.12
CA LEU A 176 1.22 1.40 8.22
C LEU A 176 -0.24 1.21 7.77
N LEU A 177 -0.64 1.86 6.67
CA LEU A 177 -2.02 1.79 6.18
C LEU A 177 -2.35 0.42 5.56
N THR A 178 -1.40 -0.19 4.85
CA THR A 178 -1.56 -1.54 4.27
C THR A 178 -1.72 -2.58 5.36
N GLY A 179 -0.88 -2.53 6.39
CA GLY A 179 -0.97 -3.43 7.55
C GLY A 179 -2.25 -3.22 8.36
N LEU A 180 -2.72 -1.97 8.51
CA LEU A 180 -3.97 -1.66 9.19
C LEU A 180 -5.18 -2.30 8.47
N VAL A 181 -5.28 -2.12 7.15
CA VAL A 181 -6.36 -2.72 6.36
C VAL A 181 -6.21 -4.24 6.31
N GLY A 182 -5.01 -4.74 6.07
CA GLY A 182 -4.71 -6.18 6.06
C GLY A 182 -5.13 -6.87 7.35
N ALA A 183 -4.80 -6.29 8.51
CA ALA A 183 -5.17 -6.85 9.81
C ALA A 183 -6.69 -6.89 10.03
N LYS A 184 -7.42 -5.85 9.59
CA LYS A 184 -8.90 -5.83 9.65
C LYS A 184 -9.49 -6.98 8.83
N PHE A 185 -9.05 -7.16 7.59
CA PHE A 185 -9.61 -8.17 6.68
C PHE A 185 -9.21 -9.60 7.04
N ASN A 186 -8.00 -9.81 7.55
CA ASN A 186 -7.55 -11.11 8.03
C ASN A 186 -8.13 -11.48 9.41
N LYS A 187 -8.80 -10.54 10.11
CA LYS A 187 -9.25 -10.69 11.51
C LYS A 187 -8.09 -10.99 12.47
N GLU A 188 -6.88 -10.58 12.11
CA GLU A 188 -5.63 -10.80 12.85
C GLU A 188 -5.25 -9.55 13.66
N ILE A 189 -6.18 -9.09 14.50
CA ILE A 189 -5.94 -7.90 15.33
C ILE A 189 -5.40 -8.34 16.68
N THR A 190 -4.08 -8.44 16.78
CA THR A 190 -3.38 -8.75 18.03
C THR A 190 -2.99 -7.45 18.77
N GLY A 191 -3.53 -7.27 19.97
CA GLY A 191 -3.19 -6.16 20.86
C GLY A 191 -4.15 -4.96 20.81
N VAL A 192 -4.31 -4.33 21.98
CA VAL A 192 -5.28 -3.24 22.21
C VAL A 192 -4.98 -2.01 21.35
N ALA A 193 -3.70 -1.66 21.16
CA ALA A 193 -3.32 -0.49 20.37
C ALA A 193 -3.76 -0.59 18.90
N LYS A 194 -3.53 -1.74 18.25
CA LYS A 194 -3.95 -1.98 16.86
C LYS A 194 -5.47 -1.92 16.70
N LYS A 195 -6.19 -2.54 17.65
CA LYS A 195 -7.66 -2.48 17.70
C LYS A 195 -8.16 -1.05 17.84
N ASN A 196 -7.56 -0.26 18.73
CA ASN A 196 -7.94 1.13 18.95
C ASN A 196 -7.65 2.00 17.72
N LEU A 197 -6.53 1.78 17.00
CA LEU A 197 -6.25 2.50 15.75
C LEU A 197 -7.28 2.21 14.66
N ILE A 198 -7.65 0.93 14.47
CA ILE A 198 -8.70 0.55 13.51
C ILE A 198 -10.03 1.22 13.89
N GLN A 199 -10.41 1.15 15.16
CA GLN A 199 -11.64 1.80 15.65
C GLN A 199 -11.59 3.32 15.50
N HIS A 200 -10.42 3.93 15.69
CA HIS A 200 -10.21 5.36 15.49
C HIS A 200 -10.45 5.74 14.02
N VAL A 201 -9.89 4.99 13.07
CA VAL A 201 -10.15 5.18 11.63
C VAL A 201 -11.65 5.05 11.32
N GLU A 202 -12.28 3.96 11.77
CA GLU A 202 -13.70 3.67 11.47
C GLU A 202 -14.64 4.73 12.07
N ARG A 203 -14.40 5.18 13.31
CA ARG A 203 -15.29 6.09 14.03
C ARG A 203 -15.02 7.56 13.77
N ILE A 204 -13.76 7.96 13.64
CA ILE A 204 -13.39 9.38 13.53
C ILE A 204 -13.36 9.81 12.07
N HIS A 205 -12.75 9.00 11.19
CA HIS A 205 -12.47 9.40 9.81
C HIS A 205 -13.48 8.85 8.80
N LEU A 206 -13.83 7.57 8.88
CA LEU A 206 -14.72 6.94 7.89
C LEU A 206 -16.21 7.00 8.24
N LYS A 207 -16.55 7.10 9.53
CA LYS A 207 -17.93 6.97 10.06
C LYS A 207 -18.61 5.65 9.68
N LYS A 208 -17.83 4.62 9.37
CA LYS A 208 -18.26 3.28 8.97
C LYS A 208 -17.09 2.31 9.14
N GLU A 209 -17.39 1.02 9.08
CA GLU A 209 -16.34 0.00 9.06
C GLU A 209 -15.50 0.08 7.79
N ILE A 210 -14.21 -0.25 7.91
CA ILE A 210 -13.33 -0.41 6.75
C ILE A 210 -13.83 -1.62 5.96
N ALA A 211 -14.25 -1.36 4.72
CA ALA A 211 -14.81 -2.35 3.80
C ALA A 211 -14.36 -2.05 2.37
N HIS A 212 -14.71 -2.93 1.43
CA HIS A 212 -14.48 -2.69 0.00
C HIS A 212 -15.04 -1.33 -0.44
N THR A 213 -14.29 -0.62 -1.28
CA THR A 213 -14.68 0.69 -1.81
C THR A 213 -14.80 0.68 -3.33
N PRO A 214 -15.70 1.49 -3.91
CA PRO A 214 -15.73 1.72 -5.36
C PRO A 214 -14.40 2.25 -5.91
N LYS A 215 -14.16 2.08 -7.22
CA LYS A 215 -12.92 2.51 -7.89
C LYS A 215 -12.62 4.01 -7.73
N PHE A 216 -13.66 4.84 -7.62
CA PHE A 216 -13.58 6.30 -7.54
C PHE A 216 -13.27 6.84 -6.13
N GLU A 217 -13.25 6.00 -5.08
CA GLU A 217 -12.89 6.44 -3.74
C GLU A 217 -11.42 6.85 -3.71
N GLU A 218 -11.10 8.13 -3.56
CA GLU A 218 -9.73 8.63 -3.77
C GLU A 218 -8.89 8.69 -2.50
N LYS A 219 -9.51 8.88 -1.33
CA LYS A 219 -8.76 9.13 -0.10
C LYS A 219 -8.15 7.84 0.45
N MET A 220 -9.00 6.85 0.69
CA MET A 220 -8.63 5.53 1.19
C MET A 220 -9.39 4.46 0.40
N ASN A 221 -8.78 3.97 -0.67
CA ASN A 221 -9.36 2.97 -1.55
C ASN A 221 -8.99 1.56 -1.11
N VAL A 222 -10.00 0.76 -0.78
CA VAL A 222 -9.84 -0.65 -0.41
C VAL A 222 -10.45 -1.51 -1.53
N PHE A 223 -9.58 -2.03 -2.39
CA PHE A 223 -9.97 -2.84 -3.53
C PHE A 223 -9.83 -4.34 -3.20
N VAL A 224 -10.93 -4.97 -2.80
CA VAL A 224 -11.00 -6.45 -2.73
C VAL A 224 -11.19 -6.99 -4.14
N ILE A 225 -10.18 -7.67 -4.68
CA ILE A 225 -10.23 -8.18 -6.06
C ILE A 225 -11.15 -9.41 -6.15
N ASN A 226 -12.07 -9.39 -7.11
CA ASN A 226 -12.91 -10.54 -7.41
C ASN A 226 -12.20 -11.47 -8.41
N LEU A 227 -11.77 -12.64 -7.94
CA LEU A 227 -11.12 -13.68 -8.76
C LEU A 227 -12.08 -14.80 -9.21
N SER A 228 -13.35 -14.75 -8.80
CA SER A 228 -14.35 -15.77 -9.13
C SER A 228 -14.96 -15.60 -10.52
N GLY A 229 -14.68 -14.49 -11.20
CA GLY A 229 -15.32 -14.14 -12.48
C GLY A 229 -16.77 -13.70 -12.29
N GLY A 230 -17.36 -13.12 -13.33
CA GLY A 230 -18.73 -12.59 -13.32
C GLY A 230 -18.84 -11.26 -14.05
N TRP A 231 -20.09 -10.88 -14.36
CA TRP A 231 -20.47 -9.58 -14.90
C TRP A 231 -21.21 -8.81 -13.81
#